data_AF-A0A1Y2V5Y5-F1
#
_entry.id   AF-A0A1Y2V5Y5-F1
#
_cell.length_a   1.000
_cell.length_b   1.000
_cell.length_c   1.000
_cell.angle_alpha   90.00
_cell.angle_beta   90.00
_cell.angle_gamma   90.00
#
_symmetry.space_group_name_H-M   'P 1'
#
loop_
_entity.id
_entity.type
_entity.pdbx_description
1 polymer ?
#
loop_
_entity_poly.entity_id
_entity_poly.type
_entity_poly.pdbx_seq_one_letter_code
_entity_poly.pdbx_strand_id
1 'polypeptide(L)'
;MADQDNYSDIQQEVPENADIGPDPENVYRGHKATISNPNTSEAAKEHSRKVLENATNEPIDASNNVRGATKPQDEEKDQGNVARGLKASLSNQGVSDEAKEKAKEKLESLE
;
A
#
# COMPACT_ATOMS: atom_id res chain seq x y z
N MET A 1 -35.97 -27.87 16.24
CA MET A 1 -35.27 -28.36 15.04
C MET A 1 -34.84 -27.14 14.25
N ALA A 2 -33.53 -26.90 14.12
CA ALA A 2 -33.02 -25.91 13.18
C ALA A 2 -32.75 -26.69 11.89
N ASP A 3 -33.52 -26.40 10.86
CA ASP A 3 -33.44 -27.11 9.58
C ASP A 3 -32.10 -26.79 8.92
N GLN A 4 -31.25 -27.81 8.79
CA GLN A 4 -29.86 -27.70 8.33
C GLN A 4 -29.70 -27.62 6.81
N ASP A 5 -30.81 -27.49 6.06
CA ASP A 5 -30.80 -27.79 4.62
C ASP A 5 -31.02 -26.60 3.68
N ASN A 6 -31.11 -25.36 4.18
CA ASN A 6 -31.19 -24.17 3.32
C ASN A 6 -29.81 -23.53 3.08
N TYR A 7 -28.94 -24.28 2.40
CA TYR A 7 -27.71 -23.76 1.77
C TYR A 7 -27.95 -23.30 0.31
N SER A 8 -29.21 -23.09 -0.08
CA SER A 8 -29.58 -22.61 -1.42
C SER A 8 -29.26 -21.14 -1.68
N ASP A 9 -28.90 -20.37 -0.64
CA ASP A 9 -28.51 -18.95 -0.75
C ASP A 9 -27.00 -18.76 -1.03
N ILE A 10 -26.23 -19.85 -1.04
CA ILE A 10 -24.86 -19.79 -1.57
C ILE A 10 -24.98 -19.81 -3.09
N GLN A 11 -24.75 -18.65 -3.70
CA GLN A 11 -24.70 -18.52 -5.16
C GLN A 11 -23.70 -19.55 -5.72
N GLN A 12 -24.20 -20.44 -6.58
CA GLN A 12 -23.44 -21.46 -7.28
C GLN A 12 -22.24 -20.87 -8.05
N GLU A 13 -21.07 -21.50 -7.81
CA GLU A 13 -19.93 -21.67 -8.71
C GLU A 13 -19.44 -20.41 -9.47
N VAL A 14 -18.27 -19.90 -9.07
CA VAL A 14 -17.46 -19.07 -9.98
C VAL A 14 -17.24 -19.87 -11.28
N PRO A 15 -17.53 -19.29 -12.46
CA PRO A 15 -17.46 -20.04 -13.71
C PRO A 15 -16.05 -20.60 -13.91
N GLU A 16 -15.97 -21.89 -14.26
CA GLU A 16 -14.71 -22.64 -14.46
C GLU A 16 -13.76 -21.98 -15.50
N ASN A 17 -14.31 -21.10 -16.34
CA ASN A 17 -13.61 -20.35 -17.39
C ASN A 17 -13.39 -18.87 -17.04
N ALA A 18 -13.56 -18.46 -15.78
CA ALA A 18 -12.94 -17.22 -15.32
C ALA A 18 -11.44 -17.47 -15.28
N ASP A 19 -10.79 -17.38 -16.45
CA ASP A 19 -9.36 -17.14 -16.56
C ASP A 19 -9.10 -15.80 -15.88
N ILE A 20 -8.99 -15.84 -14.55
CA ILE A 20 -8.38 -14.80 -13.74
C ILE A 20 -6.89 -14.92 -14.06
N GLY A 21 -6.55 -14.61 -15.32
CA GLY A 21 -5.17 -14.44 -15.73
C GLY A 21 -4.53 -13.47 -14.75
N PRO A 22 -3.25 -13.66 -14.42
CA PRO A 22 -2.59 -12.81 -13.45
C PRO A 22 -2.77 -11.36 -13.86
N ASP A 23 -3.39 -10.56 -12.99
CA ASP A 23 -3.62 -9.14 -13.29
C ASP A 23 -2.28 -8.53 -13.73
N PRO A 24 -2.25 -7.79 -14.85
CA PRO A 24 -1.00 -7.24 -15.37
C PRO A 24 -0.27 -6.41 -14.29
N GLU A 25 -1.03 -5.73 -13.43
CA GLU A 25 -0.47 -4.99 -12.30
C GLU A 25 0.20 -5.88 -11.25
N ASN A 26 -0.34 -7.06 -10.96
CA ASN A 26 0.26 -8.04 -10.06
C ASN A 26 1.56 -8.60 -10.64
N VAL A 27 1.62 -8.81 -11.95
CA VAL A 27 2.85 -9.22 -12.66
C VAL A 27 3.93 -8.14 -12.54
N TYR A 28 3.58 -6.87 -12.75
CA TYR A 28 4.52 -5.76 -12.57
C TYR A 28 5.03 -5.63 -11.14
N ARG A 29 4.15 -5.79 -10.14
CA ARG A 29 4.54 -5.81 -8.72
C ARG A 29 5.51 -6.94 -8.42
N GLY A 30 5.29 -8.13 -9.00
CA GLY A 30 6.19 -9.28 -8.89
C GLY A 30 7.59 -9.00 -9.43
N HIS A 31 7.71 -8.44 -10.63
CA HIS A 31 9.02 -8.07 -11.19
C HIS A 31 9.74 -7.01 -10.37
N LYS A 32 9.01 -6.02 -9.81
CA LYS A 32 9.59 -5.04 -8.89
C LYS A 32 10.13 -5.70 -7.62
N ALA A 33 9.39 -6.66 -7.06
CA ALA A 33 9.84 -7.43 -5.90
C ALA A 33 11.11 -8.24 -6.20
N THR A 34 11.21 -8.85 -7.39
CA THR A 34 12.42 -9.57 -7.83
C THR A 34 13.66 -8.69 -7.85
N ILE A 35 13.54 -7.43 -8.29
CA ILE A 35 14.64 -6.46 -8.31
C ILE A 35 15.08 -6.06 -6.89
N SER A 36 14.12 -5.89 -5.98
CA SER A 36 14.38 -5.50 -4.59
C SER A 36 14.91 -6.64 -3.70
N ASN A 37 14.71 -7.90 -4.08
CA ASN A 37 15.07 -9.03 -3.24
C ASN A 37 16.60 -9.26 -3.26
N PRO A 38 17.31 -9.21 -2.13
CA PRO A 38 18.76 -9.46 -2.09
C PRO A 38 19.12 -10.91 -2.41
N ASN A 39 18.18 -11.85 -2.24
CA ASN A 39 18.40 -13.29 -2.46
C ASN A 39 18.13 -13.73 -3.92
N THR A 40 17.82 -12.81 -4.84
CA THR A 40 17.66 -13.12 -6.26
C THR A 40 18.97 -12.94 -7.02
N SER A 41 19.18 -13.77 -8.04
CA SER A 41 20.36 -13.67 -8.91
C SER A 41 20.32 -12.39 -9.75
N GLU A 42 21.50 -11.85 -10.07
CA GLU A 42 21.63 -10.65 -10.92
C GLU A 42 20.99 -10.82 -12.30
N ALA A 43 21.13 -11.99 -12.94
CA ALA A 43 20.49 -12.28 -14.22
C ALA A 43 18.94 -12.19 -14.16
N ALA A 44 18.34 -12.66 -13.05
CA ALA A 44 16.91 -12.56 -12.83
C ALA A 44 16.43 -11.11 -12.58
N LYS A 45 17.25 -10.30 -11.91
CA LYS A 45 16.98 -8.87 -11.71
C LYS A 45 17.06 -8.12 -13.04
N GLU A 46 18.08 -8.37 -13.85
CA GLU A 46 18.24 -7.77 -15.18
C GLU A 46 17.08 -8.11 -16.10
N HIS A 47 16.68 -9.38 -16.16
CA HIS A 47 15.50 -9.80 -16.90
C HIS A 47 14.24 -9.07 -16.43
N SER A 48 14.03 -8.99 -15.10
CA SER A 48 12.87 -8.29 -14.54
C SER A 48 12.89 -6.79 -14.84
N ARG A 49 14.05 -6.14 -14.89
CA ARG A 49 14.18 -4.74 -15.32
C ARG A 49 13.77 -4.58 -16.77
N LYS A 50 14.29 -5.41 -17.67
CA LYS A 50 13.97 -5.36 -19.10
C LYS A 50 12.47 -5.56 -19.37
N VAL A 51 11.83 -6.48 -18.67
CA VAL A 51 10.38 -6.71 -18.79
C VAL A 51 9.59 -5.48 -18.34
N LEU A 52 9.97 -4.87 -17.22
CA LEU A 52 9.33 -3.68 -16.71
C LEU A 52 9.55 -2.47 -17.63
N GLU A 53 10.76 -2.22 -18.12
CA GLU A 53 11.08 -1.12 -19.06
C GLU A 53 10.23 -1.21 -20.33
N ASN A 54 10.14 -2.40 -20.93
CA ASN A 54 9.33 -2.63 -22.13
C ASN A 54 7.83 -2.42 -21.88
N ALA A 55 7.37 -2.63 -20.65
CA ALA A 55 5.96 -2.57 -20.33
C ALA A 55 5.50 -1.21 -19.80
N THR A 56 6.38 -0.44 -19.15
CA THR A 56 6.01 0.87 -18.59
C THR A 56 6.40 2.06 -19.46
N ASN A 57 7.19 1.89 -20.54
CA ASN A 57 7.76 3.00 -21.33
C ASN A 57 8.45 4.10 -20.48
N GLU A 58 8.73 3.80 -19.21
CA GLU A 58 9.42 4.66 -18.26
C GLU A 58 10.67 3.92 -17.77
N PRO A 59 11.83 4.61 -17.72
CA PRO A 59 13.02 4.04 -17.14
C PRO A 59 12.81 3.80 -15.64
N ILE A 60 13.12 2.59 -15.19
CA ILE A 60 13.08 2.19 -13.77
C ILE A 60 14.30 2.76 -13.08
N ASP A 61 14.41 4.08 -13.04
CA ASP A 61 15.35 4.77 -12.19
C ASP A 61 14.55 5.54 -11.13
N ALA A 62 14.99 5.47 -9.87
CA ALA A 62 14.43 6.18 -8.72
C ALA A 62 13.10 5.70 -8.11
N SER A 63 12.91 4.39 -7.87
CA SER A 63 11.97 3.96 -6.82
C SER A 63 12.50 2.83 -5.93
N ASN A 64 13.68 3.07 -5.36
CA ASN A 64 14.08 2.38 -4.12
C ASN A 64 13.29 2.97 -2.93
N ASN A 65 11.96 2.85 -2.95
CA ASN A 65 11.15 3.13 -1.78
C ASN A 65 9.89 2.26 -1.75
N VAL A 66 10.08 0.93 -1.70
CA VAL A 66 9.03 0.02 -1.23
C VAL A 66 9.07 0.02 0.30
N ARG A 67 8.20 0.86 0.87
CA ARG A 67 7.41 0.69 2.11
C ARG A 67 6.88 2.08 2.53
N GLY A 68 5.70 2.46 2.07
CA GLY A 68 4.93 3.59 2.63
C GLY A 68 5.54 5.00 2.48
N ALA A 69 6.68 5.15 1.82
CA ALA A 69 7.19 6.44 1.41
C ALA A 69 6.62 6.76 0.02
N THR A 70 5.45 7.39 0.02
CA THR A 70 5.09 8.32 -1.05
C THR A 70 6.34 9.14 -1.38
N LYS A 71 6.65 9.24 -2.68
CA LYS A 71 7.72 10.05 -3.25
C LYS A 71 7.86 11.39 -2.47
N PRO A 72 9.06 11.98 -2.35
CA PRO A 72 9.20 13.37 -1.91
C PRO A 72 8.74 14.27 -3.06
N GLN A 73 7.48 14.14 -3.43
CA GLN A 73 6.75 15.18 -4.11
C GLN A 73 6.23 16.04 -2.99
N ASP A 74 6.38 17.34 -3.17
CA ASP A 74 5.84 18.40 -2.33
C ASP A 74 4.30 18.35 -2.32
N GLU A 75 3.74 17.19 -1.97
CA GLU A 75 2.35 16.95 -1.70
C GLU A 75 2.12 17.53 -0.32
N GLU A 76 1.65 18.77 -0.33
CA GLU A 76 1.03 19.43 0.81
C GLU A 76 0.18 18.39 1.57
N LYS A 77 0.63 18.03 2.77
CA LYS A 77 -0.01 16.97 3.56
C LYS A 77 -1.48 17.34 3.72
N ASP A 78 -2.37 16.39 3.46
CA ASP A 78 -3.79 16.55 3.72
C ASP A 78 -3.98 16.99 5.19
N GLN A 79 -4.39 18.25 5.36
CA GLN A 79 -4.51 18.90 6.66
C GLN A 79 -5.50 18.15 7.57
N GLY A 80 -6.54 17.52 6.99
CA GLY A 80 -7.49 16.70 7.73
C GLY A 80 -6.89 15.40 8.27
N ASN A 81 -5.92 14.82 7.56
CA ASN A 81 -5.18 13.65 8.05
C ASN A 81 -4.18 14.03 9.15
N VAL A 82 -3.53 15.19 9.01
CA VAL A 82 -2.65 15.73 10.05
C VAL A 82 -3.45 16.02 11.33
N ALA A 83 -4.58 16.73 11.22
CA ALA A 83 -5.46 17.04 12.36
C ALA A 83 -5.96 15.78 13.07
N ARG A 84 -6.36 14.74 12.31
CA ARG A 84 -6.76 13.44 12.88
C ARG A 84 -5.63 12.77 13.67
N GLY A 85 -4.40 12.78 13.16
CA GLY A 85 -3.24 12.23 13.85
C GLY A 85 -2.88 12.97 15.14
N LEU A 86 -2.97 14.31 15.12
CA LEU A 86 -2.76 15.14 16.31
C LEU A 86 -3.82 14.85 17.38
N LYS A 87 -5.09 14.75 16.99
CA LYS A 87 -6.19 14.37 17.91
C LYS A 87 -6.00 12.97 18.52
N ALA A 88 -5.51 12.01 17.74
CA ALA A 88 -5.17 10.68 18.25
C ALA A 88 -4.01 10.72 19.26
N SER A 89 -3.05 11.62 19.07
CA SER A 89 -1.93 11.81 19.99
C SER A 89 -2.40 12.37 21.33
N LEU A 90 -3.41 13.25 21.33
CA LEU A 90 -4.04 13.80 22.53
C LEU A 90 -4.77 12.74 23.37
N SER A 91 -5.43 11.77 22.73
CA SER A 91 -6.19 10.72 23.43
C SER A 91 -5.34 9.53 23.88
N ASN A 92 -4.11 9.40 23.36
CA ASN A 92 -3.24 8.29 23.70
C ASN A 92 -2.58 8.46 25.08
N GLN A 93 -2.85 7.53 25.99
CA GLN A 93 -2.27 7.50 27.34
C GLN A 93 -0.75 7.31 27.34
N GLY A 94 -0.18 6.68 26.31
CA GLY A 94 1.27 6.46 26.18
C GLY A 94 2.04 7.67 25.65
N VAL A 95 1.36 8.77 25.34
CA VAL A 95 2.00 10.02 24.90
C VAL A 95 2.23 10.92 26.11
N SER A 96 3.43 11.52 26.19
CA SER A 96 3.80 12.44 27.27
C SER A 96 2.97 13.73 27.23
N ASP A 97 2.83 14.38 28.39
CA ASP A 97 2.04 15.61 28.50
C ASP A 97 2.61 16.74 27.65
N GLU A 98 3.94 16.89 27.57
CA GLU A 98 4.61 17.86 26.69
C GLU A 98 4.30 17.59 25.20
N ALA A 99 4.27 16.31 24.79
CA ALA A 99 3.95 15.95 23.41
C ALA A 99 2.46 16.19 23.08
N LYS A 100 1.57 16.01 24.06
CA LYS A 100 0.14 16.36 23.93
C LYS A 100 -0.04 17.86 23.80
N GLU A 101 0.64 18.67 24.61
CA GLU A 101 0.56 20.13 24.53
C GLU A 101 0.98 20.64 23.14
N LYS A 102 2.13 20.17 22.62
CA LYS A 102 2.56 20.49 21.25
C LYS A 102 1.59 20.01 20.19
N ALA A 103 0.96 18.85 20.38
CA ALA A 103 -0.04 18.34 19.45
C ALA A 103 -1.30 19.23 19.45
N LYS A 104 -1.66 19.80 20.61
CA LYS A 104 -2.79 20.72 20.75
C LYS A 104 -2.50 22.06 20.05
N GLU A 105 -1.34 22.67 20.29
CA GLU A 105 -0.95 23.94 19.63
C GLU A 105 -0.95 23.80 18.10
N LYS A 106 -0.41 22.69 17.59
CA LYS A 106 -0.41 22.41 16.15
C LYS A 106 -1.80 22.17 15.60
N LEU A 107 -2.70 21.59 16.37
CA LEU A 107 -4.08 21.37 15.96
C LEU A 107 -4.85 22.70 15.90
N GLU A 108 -4.64 23.59 16.87
CA GLU A 108 -5.21 24.95 16.88
C GLU A 108 -4.65 25.81 15.72
N SER A 109 -3.41 25.58 15.30
CA SER A 109 -2.82 26.27 14.15
C SER A 109 -3.34 25.78 12.78
N LEU A 110 -4.03 24.63 12.75
CA LEU A 110 -4.58 24.00 11.54
C LEU A 110 -6.10 24.21 11.40
N GLU A 111 -6.76 24.73 12.45
CA GLU A 111 -8.20 25.03 12.51
C GLU A 111 -8.47 26.49 12.15
#